data_AF-A0A5E4F735-F1
#
_entry.id   AF-A0A5E4F735-F1
#
_cell.length_a   1.000
_cell.length_b   1.000
_cell.length_c   1.000
_cell.angle_alpha   90.00
_cell.angle_beta   90.00
_cell.angle_gamma   90.00
#
_symmetry.space_group_name_H-M   'P 1'
#
loop_
_entity.id
_entity.type
_entity.pdbx_description
1 polymer ?
#
loop_
_entity_poly.entity_id
_entity_poly.type
_entity_poly.pdbx_seq_one_letter_code
_entity_poly.pdbx_strand_id
1 'polypeptide(L)'
;MLKEMRFESKPVSSFHKHNRLLVKFAASFLLLGLAFRLFYSDSIGLSVEPPPLADHETEPSSVPSFPPQTPPGPVDFPGNSSQTSQNVAVKCDIFTGDWVPDSSGPRYTNESCHVMESHQNCMKNGRPDSGYIYWRWKPRDCELRKFNPQRFLALMRNNSWAFVGDSISRNHVQSLICILSQVEQAVEVYHDKEYRSKRWHFPSYNFTLSVIWTPFLIGADIFEDMNGVSTSEIQLYLDKIDKTWTNQYNSFDYVVIGVGKWFLKTAIYHENNTVSGCHSCPGKNLTELGFEYSYRSALRVVFNFITHSDHKASVFFRTTTPDHFENGEWFSGGHCNRSLPFKEGEVDLKDVDNVMRNIELEEFEKAAKGSEEGVNLKLLDTTHLSLLRSDGHPGPYRQFQPFAKDKNATVQNDCLHWCLPGPIDTWNDLVMELLVNGDKYR
;
A
#
# COMPACT_ATOMS: atom_id res chain seq x y z
N MET A 1 15.21 65.93 63.13
CA MET A 1 15.09 64.99 64.27
C MET A 1 15.77 63.69 63.86
N LEU A 2 16.94 63.42 64.43
CA LEU A 2 17.69 62.17 64.28
C LEU A 2 16.87 60.97 64.79
N LYS A 3 17.00 59.79 64.16
CA LYS A 3 17.63 58.64 64.83
C LYS A 3 17.96 57.47 63.91
N GLU A 4 19.05 56.81 64.30
CA GLU A 4 19.83 55.79 63.63
C GLU A 4 19.22 54.37 63.58
N MET A 5 19.70 53.67 62.55
CA MET A 5 20.12 52.27 62.43
C MET A 5 20.11 51.34 63.65
N ARG A 6 19.64 50.11 63.41
CA ARG A 6 20.18 48.86 63.98
C ARG A 6 20.30 47.78 62.90
N PHE A 7 21.46 47.15 62.85
CA PHE A 7 21.80 45.97 62.05
C PHE A 7 21.63 44.72 62.93
N GLU A 8 21.01 43.66 62.40
CA GLU A 8 21.09 42.29 62.96
C GLU A 8 21.42 41.29 61.84
N SER A 9 22.37 40.41 62.15
CA SER A 9 22.96 39.37 61.30
C SER A 9 22.08 38.11 61.19
N LYS A 10 21.95 37.54 59.98
CA LYS A 10 21.29 36.24 59.73
C LYS A 10 22.22 35.04 60.07
N PRO A 11 21.68 33.91 60.56
CA PRO A 11 22.47 32.73 60.88
C PRO A 11 22.64 31.76 59.70
N VAL A 12 23.76 31.04 59.77
CA VAL A 12 24.23 29.97 58.88
C VAL A 12 23.36 28.72 59.03
N SER A 13 22.46 28.43 58.08
CA SER A 13 21.79 27.10 58.02
C SER A 13 21.50 26.53 56.62
N SER A 14 21.85 27.26 55.55
CA SER A 14 21.53 26.84 54.17
C SER A 14 22.53 25.84 53.56
N PHE A 15 23.79 25.84 54.01
CA PHE A 15 24.86 25.05 53.37
C PHE A 15 24.78 23.53 53.61
N HIS A 16 24.23 23.07 54.73
CA HIS A 16 24.17 21.62 55.02
C HIS A 16 23.08 20.86 54.24
N LYS A 17 22.01 21.53 53.80
CA LYS A 17 20.94 20.87 53.02
C LYS A 17 21.33 20.63 51.56
N HIS A 18 22.07 21.55 50.94
CA HIS A 18 22.50 21.41 49.55
C HIS A 18 23.54 20.29 49.37
N ASN A 19 24.50 20.15 50.29
CA ASN A 19 25.47 19.06 50.24
C ASN A 19 24.83 17.68 50.37
N ARG A 20 23.77 17.55 51.18
CA ARG A 20 23.08 16.26 51.36
C ARG A 20 22.28 15.85 50.12
N LEU A 21 21.83 16.81 49.31
CA LEU A 21 21.14 16.54 48.05
C LEU A 21 22.14 16.15 46.95
N LEU A 22 23.26 16.87 46.83
CA LEU A 22 24.32 16.58 45.87
C LEU A 22 24.95 15.20 46.10
N VAL A 23 25.19 14.81 47.36
CA VAL A 23 25.72 13.47 47.68
C VAL A 23 24.74 12.36 47.28
N LYS A 24 23.43 12.58 47.41
CA LYS A 24 22.41 11.61 46.97
C LYS A 24 22.37 11.47 45.45
N PHE A 25 22.48 12.57 44.71
CA PHE A 25 22.54 12.51 43.25
C PHE A 25 23.83 11.84 42.76
N ALA A 26 24.98 12.16 43.37
CA ALA A 26 26.25 11.52 43.04
C ALA A 26 26.24 10.01 43.31
N ALA A 27 25.67 9.57 44.44
CA ALA A 27 25.51 8.15 44.75
C ALA A 27 24.57 7.43 43.76
N SER A 28 23.48 8.08 43.34
CA SER A 28 22.55 7.53 42.35
C SER A 28 23.20 7.35 40.97
N PHE A 29 23.96 8.35 40.51
CA PHE A 29 24.71 8.26 39.25
C PHE A 29 25.81 7.19 39.28
N LEU A 30 26.51 7.04 40.42
CA LEU A 30 27.49 5.97 40.61
C LEU A 30 26.86 4.58 40.57
N LEU A 31 25.69 4.40 41.19
CA LEU A 31 24.95 3.14 41.17
C LEU A 31 24.41 2.80 39.77
N LEU A 32 23.91 3.79 39.02
CA LEU A 32 23.53 3.60 37.61
C LEU A 32 24.73 3.24 36.74
N GLY A 33 25.88 3.89 36.93
CA GLY A 33 27.10 3.60 36.19
C GLY A 33 27.66 2.20 36.47
N LEU A 34 27.61 1.75 37.72
CA LEU A 34 27.99 0.39 38.12
C LEU A 34 27.03 -0.66 37.55
N ALA A 35 25.72 -0.41 37.57
CA ALA A 35 24.73 -1.28 36.93
C ALA A 35 24.97 -1.37 35.42
N PHE A 36 25.19 -0.24 34.75
CA PHE A 36 25.49 -0.20 33.31
C PHE A 36 26.76 -0.99 32.98
N ARG A 37 27.83 -0.86 33.79
CA ARG A 37 29.05 -1.66 33.60
C ARG A 37 28.84 -3.15 33.82
N LEU A 38 28.03 -3.56 34.80
CA LEU A 38 27.72 -4.98 35.02
C LEU A 38 26.92 -5.56 33.85
N PHE A 39 25.89 -4.86 33.35
CA PHE A 39 25.11 -5.31 32.20
C PHE A 39 25.88 -5.32 30.87
N TYR A 40 26.82 -4.39 30.67
CA TYR A 40 27.62 -4.34 29.44
C TYR A 40 28.87 -5.25 29.47
N SER A 41 29.40 -5.58 30.65
CA SER A 41 30.55 -6.50 30.76
C SER A 41 30.13 -7.96 30.56
N ASP A 42 28.86 -8.32 30.79
CA ASP A 42 28.31 -9.65 30.51
C ASP A 42 27.90 -9.85 29.03
N SER A 43 27.92 -8.81 28.19
CA SER A 43 27.47 -8.90 26.78
C SER A 43 28.59 -8.95 25.73
N ILE A 44 29.87 -9.02 26.14
CA ILE A 44 30.99 -9.24 25.21
C ILE A 44 31.87 -10.37 25.75
N GLY A 45 31.54 -11.61 25.37
CA GLY A 45 32.33 -12.76 25.79
C GLY A 45 31.81 -14.14 25.40
N LEU A 46 31.38 -14.35 24.15
CA LEU A 46 31.25 -15.70 23.58
C LEU A 46 31.68 -15.69 22.11
N SER A 47 33.00 -15.71 21.89
CA SER A 47 33.58 -16.25 20.66
C SER A 47 33.79 -17.75 20.92
N VAL A 48 33.02 -18.59 20.24
CA VAL A 48 33.18 -20.04 20.29
C VAL A 48 34.23 -20.41 19.25
N GLU A 49 35.43 -20.72 19.73
CA GLU A 49 36.49 -21.36 18.96
C GLU A 49 36.21 -22.87 18.88
N PRO A 50 36.31 -23.53 17.71
CA PRO A 50 36.08 -24.97 17.60
C PRO A 50 37.27 -25.78 18.16
N PRO A 51 37.02 -26.99 18.72
CA PRO A 51 38.05 -27.79 19.36
C PRO A 51 39.02 -28.45 18.35
N PRO A 52 40.23 -28.85 18.79
CA PRO A 52 41.27 -29.37 17.92
C PRO A 52 40.98 -30.80 17.45
N LEU A 53 41.33 -31.07 16.20
CA LEU A 53 41.33 -32.39 15.57
C LEU A 53 42.25 -33.36 16.33
N ALA A 54 41.72 -34.51 16.71
CA ALA A 54 42.48 -35.69 17.07
C ALA A 54 42.49 -36.65 15.89
N ASP A 55 43.69 -37.09 15.51
CA ASP A 55 43.95 -38.05 14.45
C ASP A 55 43.31 -39.41 14.78
N HIS A 56 42.54 -39.94 13.82
CA HIS A 56 42.34 -41.37 13.70
C HIS A 56 42.42 -41.78 12.22
N GLU A 57 43.43 -42.60 11.94
CA GLU A 57 43.67 -43.30 10.68
C GLU A 57 42.44 -44.10 10.25
N THR A 58 42.05 -43.99 8.98
CA THR A 58 41.39 -45.09 8.27
C THR A 58 41.65 -44.97 6.76
N GLU A 59 42.22 -46.04 6.20
CA GLU A 59 42.52 -46.24 4.78
C GLU A 59 41.25 -46.49 3.92
N PRO A 60 41.34 -46.49 2.57
CA PRO A 60 40.38 -45.84 1.69
C PRO A 60 39.27 -46.76 1.17
N SER A 61 38.11 -46.18 0.85
CA SER A 61 37.12 -46.86 0.00
C SER A 61 36.46 -45.91 -1.01
N SER A 62 36.60 -46.32 -2.27
CA SER A 62 36.15 -45.80 -3.57
C SER A 62 34.93 -44.87 -3.63
N VAL A 63 35.12 -43.72 -4.29
CA VAL A 63 34.07 -42.83 -4.80
C VAL A 63 33.69 -43.23 -6.24
N PRO A 64 32.41 -43.42 -6.59
CA PRO A 64 31.98 -43.41 -7.99
C PRO A 64 31.79 -41.98 -8.48
N SER A 65 32.50 -41.62 -9.55
CA SER A 65 32.34 -40.39 -10.32
C SER A 65 30.98 -40.33 -11.02
N PHE A 66 30.17 -39.30 -10.73
CA PHE A 66 29.03 -38.93 -11.56
C PHE A 66 29.45 -37.87 -12.59
N PRO A 67 29.00 -37.96 -13.85
CA PRO A 67 29.40 -37.04 -14.91
C PRO A 67 28.74 -35.65 -14.76
N PRO A 68 29.31 -34.60 -15.39
CA PRO A 68 28.81 -33.23 -15.28
C PRO A 68 27.45 -33.10 -15.98
N GLN A 69 26.45 -32.55 -15.30
CA GLN A 69 25.18 -32.19 -15.90
C GLN A 69 25.33 -30.90 -16.73
N THR A 70 25.01 -31.01 -18.02
CA THR A 70 24.84 -29.89 -18.96
C THR A 70 23.67 -28.98 -18.55
N PRO A 71 23.70 -27.68 -18.90
CA PRO A 71 22.65 -26.74 -18.56
C PRO A 71 21.31 -27.11 -19.25
N PRO A 72 20.16 -26.90 -18.60
CA PRO A 72 18.87 -27.23 -19.19
C PRO A 72 18.60 -26.32 -20.39
N GLY A 73 18.29 -26.96 -21.52
CA GLY A 73 17.89 -26.29 -22.77
C GLY A 73 16.51 -25.62 -22.66
N PRO A 74 16.07 -24.94 -23.73
CA PRO A 74 14.78 -24.26 -23.77
C PRO A 74 13.63 -25.26 -23.57
N VAL A 75 12.74 -24.95 -22.63
CA VAL A 75 11.53 -25.74 -22.38
C VAL A 75 10.49 -25.38 -23.44
N ASP A 76 10.31 -26.25 -24.42
CA ASP A 76 9.15 -26.21 -25.33
C ASP A 76 7.90 -26.67 -24.56
N PHE A 77 6.90 -25.79 -24.47
CA PHE A 77 5.59 -26.12 -23.93
C PHE A 77 4.67 -26.60 -25.06
N PRO A 78 3.92 -27.70 -24.90
CA PRO A 78 3.00 -28.18 -25.92
C PRO A 78 1.86 -27.18 -26.13
N GLY A 79 1.82 -26.61 -27.34
CA GLY A 79 0.69 -25.82 -27.82
C GLY A 79 -0.56 -26.69 -27.90
N ASN A 80 -1.60 -26.32 -27.17
CA ASN A 80 -2.89 -26.99 -27.25
C ASN A 80 -3.58 -26.57 -28.56
N SER A 81 -3.44 -27.38 -29.60
CA SER A 81 -4.19 -27.25 -30.84
C SER A 81 -5.62 -27.74 -30.62
N SER A 82 -6.53 -26.82 -30.27
CA SER A 82 -7.97 -27.05 -30.45
C SER A 82 -8.41 -26.39 -31.74
N GLN A 83 -8.99 -27.20 -32.61
CA GLN A 83 -9.53 -26.83 -33.91
C GLN A 83 -10.54 -25.68 -33.81
N THR A 84 -10.45 -24.82 -34.81
CA THR A 84 -11.35 -23.70 -35.13
C THR A 84 -12.81 -24.14 -35.23
N SER A 85 -13.62 -23.69 -34.28
CA SER A 85 -14.99 -23.24 -34.57
C SER A 85 -15.00 -21.72 -34.41
N GLN A 86 -15.38 -21.01 -35.48
CA GLN A 86 -15.67 -19.57 -35.41
C GLN A 86 -16.97 -19.36 -34.62
N ASN A 87 -16.91 -19.56 -33.32
CA ASN A 87 -17.75 -18.82 -32.39
C ASN A 87 -16.98 -17.54 -32.07
N VAL A 88 -17.63 -16.39 -32.21
CA VAL A 88 -17.14 -15.15 -31.60
C VAL A 88 -16.99 -15.48 -30.11
N ALA A 89 -15.76 -15.74 -29.67
CA ALA A 89 -15.50 -16.12 -28.29
C ALA A 89 -15.95 -14.95 -27.43
N VAL A 90 -17.02 -15.14 -26.66
CA VAL A 90 -17.45 -14.17 -25.67
C VAL A 90 -16.27 -14.01 -24.72
N LYS A 91 -15.60 -12.86 -24.82
CA LYS A 91 -14.49 -12.50 -23.93
C LYS A 91 -15.02 -12.55 -22.50
N CYS A 92 -14.37 -13.33 -21.64
CA CYS A 92 -14.79 -13.43 -20.24
C CYS A 92 -14.61 -12.07 -19.55
N ASP A 93 -15.56 -11.71 -18.69
CA ASP A 93 -15.40 -10.62 -17.74
C ASP A 93 -14.82 -11.18 -16.43
N ILE A 94 -13.55 -10.90 -16.17
CA ILE A 94 -12.86 -11.36 -14.96
C ILE A 94 -13.21 -10.53 -13.71
N PHE A 95 -13.94 -9.42 -13.88
CA PHE A 95 -14.30 -8.50 -12.80
C PHE A 95 -15.71 -8.75 -12.24
N THR A 96 -16.50 -9.62 -12.90
CA THR A 96 -17.84 -10.04 -12.46
C THR A 96 -17.83 -11.51 -12.00
N GLY A 97 -18.34 -11.77 -10.80
CA GLY A 97 -18.25 -13.09 -10.16
C GLY A 97 -18.58 -13.04 -8.67
N ASP A 98 -18.06 -14.03 -7.94
CA ASP A 98 -18.34 -14.23 -6.52
C ASP A 98 -17.07 -14.53 -5.73
N TRP A 99 -17.08 -14.18 -4.45
CA TRP A 99 -16.09 -14.68 -3.49
C TRP A 99 -16.46 -16.08 -3.03
N VAL A 100 -15.51 -17.02 -3.16
CA VAL A 100 -15.67 -18.39 -2.72
C VAL A 100 -14.62 -18.75 -1.67
N PRO A 101 -14.94 -19.62 -0.70
CA PRO A 101 -13.96 -20.08 0.28
C PRO A 101 -12.76 -20.76 -0.40
N ASP A 102 -11.58 -20.51 0.12
CA ASP A 102 -10.32 -21.07 -0.37
C ASP A 102 -9.46 -21.58 0.79
N SER A 103 -9.45 -22.89 0.96
CA SER A 103 -8.72 -23.55 2.04
C SER A 103 -7.20 -23.53 1.88
N SER A 104 -6.66 -23.05 0.75
CA SER A 104 -5.20 -22.89 0.62
C SER A 104 -4.64 -21.81 1.53
N GLY A 105 -5.48 -20.87 1.98
CA GLY A 105 -5.06 -19.72 2.77
C GLY A 105 -4.27 -18.67 1.99
N PRO A 106 -3.70 -17.67 2.70
CA PRO A 106 -2.98 -16.55 2.10
C PRO A 106 -1.62 -16.99 1.54
N ARG A 107 -1.09 -16.19 0.61
CA ARG A 107 0.21 -16.46 -0.04
C ARG A 107 1.42 -16.14 0.86
N TYR A 108 1.21 -15.33 1.88
CA TYR A 108 2.23 -14.85 2.79
C TYR A 108 1.60 -14.57 4.15
N THR A 109 2.42 -14.33 5.15
CA THR A 109 2.00 -13.96 6.51
C THR A 109 2.77 -12.74 6.98
N ASN A 110 2.48 -12.27 8.19
CA ASN A 110 3.23 -11.18 8.81
C ASN A 110 4.70 -11.53 9.12
N GLU A 111 5.05 -12.81 9.10
CA GLU A 111 6.44 -13.28 9.25
C GLU A 111 7.21 -13.29 7.91
N SER A 112 6.54 -13.58 6.79
CA SER A 112 7.21 -13.72 5.48
C SER A 112 7.23 -12.44 4.63
N CYS A 113 6.50 -11.40 5.03
CA CYS A 113 6.55 -10.08 4.39
C CYS A 113 7.04 -8.98 5.35
N HIS A 114 8.23 -8.42 5.07
CA HIS A 114 8.86 -7.40 5.90
C HIS A 114 8.52 -5.95 5.52
N VAL A 115 7.88 -5.74 4.36
CA VAL A 115 7.52 -4.40 3.87
C VAL A 115 6.13 -3.93 4.30
N MET A 116 5.36 -4.80 4.96
CA MET A 116 4.01 -4.52 5.38
C MET A 116 3.99 -3.41 6.45
N GLU A 117 3.26 -2.33 6.17
CA GLU A 117 3.13 -1.22 7.10
C GLU A 117 2.28 -1.60 8.32
N SER A 118 2.61 -1.02 9.48
CA SER A 118 1.99 -1.38 10.75
C SER A 118 0.47 -1.27 10.72
N HIS A 119 -0.10 -0.30 10.00
CA HIS A 119 -1.55 -0.08 9.98
C HIS A 119 -2.32 -1.06 9.09
N GLN A 120 -1.62 -1.85 8.27
CA GLN A 120 -2.20 -2.90 7.41
C GLN A 120 -1.95 -4.30 7.98
N ASN A 121 -1.04 -4.42 8.97
CA ASN A 121 -0.69 -5.69 9.61
C ASN A 121 -1.68 -6.08 10.71
N CYS A 122 -2.90 -6.40 10.30
CA CYS A 122 -4.01 -6.71 11.20
C CYS A 122 -3.70 -7.89 12.15
N MET A 123 -3.02 -8.92 11.64
CA MET A 123 -2.61 -10.08 12.44
C MET A 123 -1.67 -9.67 13.57
N LYS A 124 -0.59 -8.95 13.27
CA LYS A 124 0.35 -8.45 14.29
C LYS A 124 -0.31 -7.48 15.27
N ASN A 125 -1.27 -6.70 14.79
CA ASN A 125 -2.03 -5.76 15.60
C ASN A 125 -3.07 -6.40 16.51
N GLY A 126 -3.22 -7.73 16.48
CA GLY A 126 -4.08 -8.47 17.41
C GLY A 126 -5.50 -8.66 16.93
N ARG A 127 -5.76 -8.57 15.62
CA ARG A 127 -7.07 -8.92 15.06
C ARG A 127 -7.39 -10.40 15.39
N PRO A 128 -8.51 -10.70 16.07
CA PRO A 128 -8.79 -12.04 16.58
C PRO A 128 -9.32 -13.00 15.52
N ASP A 129 -10.01 -12.49 14.49
CA ASP A 129 -10.53 -13.28 13.39
C ASP A 129 -9.55 -13.33 12.22
N SER A 130 -9.52 -14.46 11.52
CA SER A 130 -8.68 -14.69 10.33
C SER A 130 -9.46 -15.27 9.16
N GLY A 131 -10.80 -15.37 9.23
CA GLY A 131 -11.60 -15.93 8.14
C GLY A 131 -11.45 -15.15 6.82
N TYR A 132 -11.20 -13.84 6.90
CA TYR A 132 -11.11 -12.95 5.74
C TYR A 132 -9.94 -13.28 4.78
N ILE A 133 -8.93 -14.02 5.21
CA ILE A 133 -7.78 -14.42 4.36
C ILE A 133 -7.99 -15.75 3.62
N TYR A 134 -9.14 -16.42 3.81
CA TYR A 134 -9.47 -17.71 3.18
C TYR A 134 -10.56 -17.57 2.11
N TRP A 135 -10.47 -16.51 1.31
CA TRP A 135 -11.39 -16.23 0.22
C TRP A 135 -10.63 -16.00 -1.07
N ARG A 136 -11.16 -16.48 -2.19
CA ARG A 136 -10.68 -16.16 -3.54
C ARG A 136 -11.83 -15.66 -4.40
N TRP A 137 -11.50 -14.77 -5.33
CA TRP A 137 -12.43 -14.35 -6.36
C TRP A 137 -12.57 -15.44 -7.42
N LYS A 138 -13.81 -15.72 -7.82
CA LYS A 138 -14.13 -16.63 -8.91
C LYS A 138 -15.00 -15.86 -9.93
N PRO A 139 -14.44 -15.50 -11.09
CA PRO A 139 -15.24 -14.94 -12.17
C PRO A 139 -16.36 -15.90 -12.59
N ARG A 140 -17.47 -15.35 -13.08
CA ARG A 140 -18.67 -16.13 -13.39
C ARG A 140 -18.46 -17.14 -14.52
N ASP A 141 -17.78 -16.69 -15.58
CA ASP A 141 -17.71 -17.41 -16.86
C ASP A 141 -16.30 -17.95 -17.17
N CYS A 142 -15.34 -17.79 -16.25
CA CYS A 142 -13.99 -18.31 -16.42
C CYS A 142 -13.25 -18.51 -15.08
N GLU A 143 -12.10 -19.19 -15.16
CA GLU A 143 -11.22 -19.36 -14.01
C GLU A 143 -10.20 -18.23 -13.94
N LEU A 144 -10.07 -17.62 -12.76
CA LEU A 144 -8.97 -16.72 -12.43
C LEU A 144 -7.86 -17.54 -11.77
N ARG A 145 -6.68 -17.55 -12.39
CA ARG A 145 -5.52 -18.25 -11.83
C ARG A 145 -4.93 -17.44 -10.68
N LYS A 146 -4.50 -18.15 -9.63
CA LYS A 146 -3.72 -17.54 -8.56
C LYS A 146 -2.41 -16.99 -9.11
N PHE A 147 -2.01 -15.83 -8.58
CA PHE A 147 -0.77 -15.17 -8.89
C PHE A 147 0.42 -16.12 -8.68
N ASN A 148 1.26 -16.24 -9.70
CA ASN A 148 2.49 -17.01 -9.64
C ASN A 148 3.68 -16.03 -9.59
N PRO A 149 4.32 -15.84 -8.42
CA PRO A 149 5.40 -14.87 -8.26
C PRO A 149 6.63 -15.19 -9.09
N GLN A 150 6.98 -16.48 -9.23
CA GLN A 150 8.11 -16.91 -10.06
C GLN A 150 7.89 -16.51 -11.52
N ARG A 151 6.69 -16.77 -12.04
CA ARG A 151 6.33 -16.44 -13.42
C ARG A 151 6.26 -14.93 -13.63
N PHE A 152 5.69 -14.19 -12.68
CA PHE A 152 5.63 -12.73 -12.75
C PHE A 152 7.03 -12.12 -12.83
N LEU A 153 7.93 -12.46 -11.89
CA LEU A 153 9.30 -11.95 -11.89
C LEU A 153 10.05 -12.31 -13.18
N ALA A 154 9.87 -13.54 -13.68
CA ALA A 154 10.47 -13.96 -14.95
C ALA A 154 9.97 -13.11 -16.15
N LEU A 155 8.67 -12.82 -16.21
CA LEU A 155 8.08 -11.94 -17.24
C LEU A 155 8.53 -10.49 -17.09
N MET A 156 8.78 -10.03 -15.86
CA MET A 156 9.14 -8.63 -15.55
C MET A 156 10.64 -8.37 -15.55
N ARG A 157 11.45 -9.33 -16.02
CA ARG A 157 12.90 -9.16 -16.10
C ARG A 157 13.24 -7.95 -16.96
N ASN A 158 14.12 -7.09 -16.43
CA ASN A 158 14.53 -5.81 -17.05
C ASN A 158 13.43 -4.76 -17.23
N ASN A 159 12.24 -4.96 -16.64
CA ASN A 159 11.16 -3.98 -16.72
C ASN A 159 11.10 -3.08 -15.48
N SER A 160 10.42 -1.95 -15.62
CA SER A 160 10.16 -0.99 -14.55
C SER A 160 8.67 -0.72 -14.40
N TRP A 161 8.17 -0.80 -13.17
CA TRP A 161 6.76 -0.60 -12.82
C TRP A 161 6.57 0.61 -11.92
N ALA A 162 5.43 1.30 -12.07
CA ALA A 162 4.99 2.33 -11.14
C ALA A 162 3.51 2.18 -10.76
N PHE A 163 3.23 2.17 -9.46
CA PHE A 163 1.91 2.43 -8.90
C PHE A 163 1.79 3.93 -8.62
N VAL A 164 0.86 4.61 -9.28
CA VAL A 164 0.72 6.06 -9.23
C VAL A 164 -0.64 6.41 -8.66
N GLY A 165 -0.67 7.13 -7.54
CA GLY A 165 -1.92 7.54 -6.93
C GLY A 165 -1.86 7.75 -5.42
N ASP A 166 -2.92 7.30 -4.74
CA ASP A 166 -3.16 7.53 -3.32
C ASP A 166 -2.69 6.37 -2.41
N SER A 167 -3.23 6.33 -1.18
CA SER A 167 -2.84 5.35 -0.16
C SER A 167 -3.30 3.93 -0.49
N ILE A 168 -4.34 3.78 -1.33
CA ILE A 168 -4.77 2.47 -1.83
C ILE A 168 -3.74 1.94 -2.84
N SER A 169 -3.10 2.81 -3.63
CA SER A 169 -1.99 2.42 -4.50
C SER A 169 -0.77 1.95 -3.71
N ARG A 170 -0.49 2.55 -2.54
CA ARG A 170 0.53 2.03 -1.59
C ARG A 170 0.14 0.67 -1.01
N ASN A 171 -1.12 0.49 -0.64
CA ASN A 171 -1.60 -0.78 -0.11
C ASN A 171 -1.51 -1.89 -1.17
N HIS A 172 -1.84 -1.59 -2.43
CA HIS A 172 -1.74 -2.53 -3.55
C HIS A 172 -0.28 -2.93 -3.86
N VAL A 173 0.65 -1.96 -3.93
CA VAL A 173 2.06 -2.30 -4.18
C VAL A 173 2.66 -3.12 -3.03
N GLN A 174 2.26 -2.86 -1.78
CA GLN A 174 2.74 -3.64 -0.63
C GLN A 174 2.26 -5.09 -0.72
N SER A 175 0.99 -5.31 -1.06
CA SER A 175 0.46 -6.64 -1.35
C SER A 175 1.29 -7.35 -2.43
N LEU A 176 1.57 -6.68 -3.56
CA LEU A 176 2.39 -7.25 -4.62
C LEU A 176 3.78 -7.65 -4.13
N ILE A 177 4.49 -6.75 -3.43
CA ILE A 177 5.83 -7.04 -2.89
C ILE A 177 5.79 -8.22 -1.92
N CYS A 178 4.78 -8.31 -1.05
CA CYS A 178 4.61 -9.46 -0.15
C CYS A 178 4.39 -10.78 -0.89
N ILE A 179 3.69 -10.77 -2.03
CA ILE A 179 3.53 -11.97 -2.86
C ILE A 179 4.86 -12.33 -3.54
N LEU A 180 5.60 -11.33 -4.03
CA LEU A 180 6.90 -11.54 -4.68
C LEU A 180 8.00 -11.98 -3.70
N SER A 181 7.89 -11.61 -2.42
CA SER A 181 8.83 -11.98 -1.36
C SER A 181 8.93 -13.49 -1.12
N GLN A 182 7.96 -14.27 -1.63
CA GLN A 182 7.99 -15.73 -1.61
C GLN A 182 9.03 -16.31 -2.59
N VAL A 183 9.57 -15.50 -3.49
CA VAL A 183 10.63 -15.87 -4.44
C VAL A 183 11.89 -15.07 -4.19
N GLU A 184 11.77 -13.74 -4.06
CA GLU A 184 12.92 -12.86 -3.82
C GLU A 184 12.50 -11.65 -2.98
N GLN A 185 13.28 -11.34 -1.94
CA GLN A 185 13.08 -10.14 -1.13
C GLN A 185 13.53 -8.91 -1.92
N ALA A 186 12.65 -7.92 -1.98
CA ALA A 186 12.95 -6.64 -2.61
C ALA A 186 13.92 -5.80 -1.78
N VAL A 187 14.83 -5.10 -2.45
CA VAL A 187 15.70 -4.09 -1.82
C VAL A 187 15.09 -2.72 -2.05
N GLU A 188 14.80 -1.97 -0.99
CA GLU A 188 14.41 -0.56 -1.10
C GLU A 188 15.63 0.26 -1.56
N VAL A 189 15.50 0.95 -2.70
CA VAL A 189 16.59 1.73 -3.31
C VAL A 189 16.32 3.23 -3.31
N TYR A 190 15.08 3.64 -3.00
CA TYR A 190 14.70 5.04 -2.87
C TYR A 190 13.42 5.17 -2.03
N HIS A 191 13.35 6.25 -1.26
CA HIS A 191 12.12 6.77 -0.69
C HIS A 191 12.18 8.31 -0.66
N ASP A 192 11.02 8.97 -0.72
CA ASP A 192 10.96 10.41 -0.44
C ASP A 192 11.08 10.69 1.08
N LYS A 193 11.19 11.97 1.45
CA LYS A 193 11.38 12.38 2.86
C LYS A 193 10.29 11.87 3.80
N GLU A 194 9.07 11.71 3.29
CA GLU A 194 7.90 11.31 4.07
C GLU A 194 7.58 9.81 3.93
N TYR A 195 8.41 9.06 3.20
CA TYR A 195 8.18 7.65 2.87
C TYR A 195 6.85 7.39 2.16
N ARG A 196 6.28 8.39 1.48
CA ARG A 196 5.02 8.27 0.73
C ARG A 196 5.26 7.68 -0.66
N SER A 197 6.36 8.08 -1.31
CA SER A 197 6.86 7.49 -2.55
C SER A 197 8.09 6.64 -2.26
N LYS A 198 8.16 5.46 -2.89
CA LYS A 198 9.23 4.48 -2.69
C LYS A 198 9.57 3.74 -3.98
N ARG A 199 10.78 3.20 -4.07
CA ARG A 199 11.21 2.30 -5.14
C ARG A 199 11.95 1.12 -4.56
N TRP A 200 11.63 -0.04 -5.11
CA TRP A 200 12.21 -1.32 -4.80
C TRP A 200 12.86 -1.94 -6.03
N HIS A 201 13.90 -2.73 -5.80
CA HIS A 201 14.61 -3.46 -6.83
C HIS A 201 14.67 -4.95 -6.47
N PHE A 202 14.48 -5.80 -7.48
CA PHE A 202 14.67 -7.25 -7.41
C PHE A 202 15.93 -7.61 -8.22
N PRO A 203 17.12 -7.66 -7.58
CA PRO A 203 18.40 -7.87 -8.26
C PRO A 203 18.45 -9.02 -9.26
N SER A 204 17.90 -10.19 -8.92
CA SER A 204 18.06 -11.37 -9.81
C SER A 204 17.27 -11.24 -11.11
N TYR A 205 16.31 -10.31 -11.15
CA TYR A 205 15.45 -10.05 -12.30
C TYR A 205 15.73 -8.69 -12.94
N ASN A 206 16.57 -7.85 -12.34
CA ASN A 206 16.74 -6.46 -12.75
C ASN A 206 15.38 -5.76 -12.93
N PHE A 207 14.44 -6.05 -12.04
CA PHE A 207 13.08 -5.53 -12.05
C PHE A 207 12.98 -4.40 -11.03
N THR A 208 12.39 -3.27 -11.41
CA THR A 208 12.09 -2.19 -10.46
C THR A 208 10.60 -1.99 -10.29
N LEU A 209 10.19 -1.72 -9.05
CA LEU A 209 8.81 -1.47 -8.68
C LEU A 209 8.76 -0.19 -7.86
N SER A 210 7.99 0.80 -8.30
CA SER A 210 7.84 2.08 -7.64
C SER A 210 6.41 2.31 -7.18
N VAL A 211 6.25 3.08 -6.11
CA VAL A 211 4.99 3.76 -5.80
C VAL A 211 5.25 5.25 -5.71
N ILE A 212 4.39 6.03 -6.38
CA ILE A 212 4.50 7.49 -6.47
C ILE A 212 3.26 8.09 -5.87
N TRP A 213 3.44 8.82 -4.77
CA TRP A 213 2.36 9.49 -4.08
C TRP A 213 1.93 10.73 -4.84
N THR A 214 0.72 10.66 -5.40
CA THR A 214 0.04 11.77 -6.06
C THR A 214 -1.47 11.52 -5.95
N PRO A 215 -2.07 11.84 -4.79
CA PRO A 215 -3.42 11.38 -4.46
C PRO A 215 -4.52 11.99 -5.35
N PHE A 216 -4.17 12.99 -6.16
CA PHE A 216 -5.04 13.61 -7.15
C PHE A 216 -4.59 13.41 -8.61
N LEU A 217 -3.38 12.86 -8.86
CA LEU A 217 -2.71 12.75 -10.19
C LEU A 217 -2.38 14.07 -10.91
N ILE A 218 -3.09 15.13 -10.58
CA ILE A 218 -2.89 16.50 -11.04
C ILE A 218 -2.18 17.34 -9.98
N GLY A 219 -1.72 18.53 -10.36
CA GLY A 219 -1.05 19.46 -9.46
C GLY A 219 -1.93 19.76 -8.25
N ALA A 220 -1.38 19.59 -7.06
CA ALA A 220 -2.07 19.87 -5.81
C ALA A 220 -1.10 20.37 -4.73
N ASP A 221 -1.51 21.39 -3.99
CA ASP A 221 -0.86 21.77 -2.73
C ASP A 221 -1.66 21.16 -1.58
N ILE A 222 -1.00 20.29 -0.83
CA ILE A 222 -1.61 19.51 0.27
C ILE A 222 -0.99 19.96 1.59
N PHE A 223 -1.84 20.38 2.52
CA PHE A 223 -1.45 20.93 3.82
C PHE A 223 -1.78 19.98 4.99
N GLU A 224 -1.80 18.68 4.71
CA GLU A 224 -2.20 17.59 5.61
C GLU A 224 -1.00 16.76 6.07
N ASP A 225 -0.88 16.57 7.38
CA ASP A 225 0.15 15.74 7.99
C ASP A 225 -0.09 14.23 7.78
N MET A 226 0.79 13.38 8.32
CA MET A 226 0.63 11.92 8.20
C MET A 226 -0.56 11.34 8.99
N ASN A 227 -1.10 12.10 9.95
CA ASN A 227 -2.25 11.70 10.77
C ASN A 227 -3.58 12.16 10.17
N GLY A 228 -3.54 12.88 9.05
CA GLY A 228 -4.74 13.42 8.41
C GLY A 228 -5.16 14.79 8.94
N VAL A 229 -4.31 15.47 9.74
CA VAL A 229 -4.60 16.79 10.27
C VAL A 229 -4.24 17.84 9.23
N SER A 230 -5.24 18.57 8.73
CA SER A 230 -5.05 19.63 7.76
C SER A 230 -4.88 21.02 8.40
N THR A 231 -3.96 21.81 7.86
CA THR A 231 -3.73 23.21 8.27
C THR A 231 -4.35 24.24 7.32
N SER A 232 -4.77 23.83 6.11
CA SER A 232 -5.42 24.69 5.12
C SER A 232 -6.19 23.86 4.09
N GLU A 233 -7.08 24.48 3.31
CA GLU A 233 -7.77 23.78 2.22
C GLU A 233 -6.80 23.40 1.11
N ILE A 234 -7.02 22.23 0.51
CA ILE A 234 -6.22 21.74 -0.61
C ILE A 234 -6.38 22.71 -1.79
N GLN A 235 -5.27 23.10 -2.43
CA GLN A 235 -5.32 23.84 -3.70
C GLN A 235 -5.15 22.83 -4.83
N LEU A 236 -6.14 22.71 -5.71
CA LEU A 236 -6.14 21.71 -6.78
C LEU A 236 -6.12 22.42 -8.15
N TYR A 237 -5.12 22.09 -8.98
CA TYR A 237 -4.89 22.72 -10.28
C TYR A 237 -5.42 21.81 -11.40
N LEU A 238 -6.67 22.04 -11.80
CA LEU A 238 -7.45 21.13 -12.65
C LEU A 238 -6.91 20.99 -14.08
N ASP A 239 -6.10 21.94 -14.53
CA ASP A 239 -5.50 22.03 -15.86
C ASP A 239 -4.01 21.63 -15.89
N LYS A 240 -3.45 21.18 -14.76
CA LYS A 240 -2.03 20.85 -14.65
C LYS A 240 -1.83 19.42 -14.17
N ILE A 241 -1.12 18.63 -14.97
CA ILE A 241 -0.72 17.29 -14.53
C ILE A 241 0.41 17.36 -13.50
N ASP A 242 0.44 16.42 -12.55
CA ASP A 242 1.49 16.37 -11.53
C ASP A 242 2.83 15.91 -12.14
N LYS A 243 3.85 16.76 -11.99
CA LYS A 243 5.20 16.50 -12.48
C LYS A 243 5.92 15.39 -11.71
N THR A 244 5.48 15.07 -10.49
CA THR A 244 6.10 14.06 -9.63
C THR A 244 6.15 12.69 -10.31
N TRP A 245 5.06 12.30 -10.98
CA TRP A 245 5.00 11.04 -11.72
C TRP A 245 5.27 11.21 -13.22
N THR A 246 4.80 12.28 -13.85
CA THR A 246 4.96 12.46 -15.30
C THR A 246 6.40 12.67 -15.74
N ASN A 247 7.25 13.33 -14.94
CA ASN A 247 8.69 13.45 -15.24
C ASN A 247 9.42 12.09 -15.27
N GLN A 248 8.85 11.07 -14.65
CA GLN A 248 9.42 9.72 -14.60
C GLN A 248 8.69 8.75 -15.55
N TYR A 249 7.62 9.17 -16.20
CA TYR A 249 6.75 8.30 -17.00
C TYR A 249 7.49 7.53 -18.09
N ASN A 250 8.42 8.19 -18.77
CA ASN A 250 9.23 7.59 -19.84
C ASN A 250 10.19 6.49 -19.36
N SER A 251 10.35 6.30 -18.04
CA SER A 251 11.17 5.24 -17.46
C SER A 251 10.37 3.99 -17.07
N PHE A 252 9.05 3.99 -17.22
CA PHE A 252 8.19 2.88 -16.80
C PHE A 252 7.67 2.09 -18.00
N ASP A 253 7.84 0.78 -17.99
CA ASP A 253 7.24 -0.11 -18.98
C ASP A 253 5.76 -0.40 -18.66
N TYR A 254 5.42 -0.38 -17.36
CA TYR A 254 4.08 -0.62 -16.85
C TYR A 254 3.69 0.39 -15.78
N VAL A 255 2.44 0.86 -15.81
CA VAL A 255 1.92 1.82 -14.84
C VAL A 255 0.55 1.38 -14.36
N VAL A 256 0.35 1.30 -13.04
CA VAL A 256 -0.98 1.14 -12.44
C VAL A 256 -1.39 2.49 -11.85
N ILE A 257 -2.42 3.11 -12.41
CA ILE A 257 -2.95 4.41 -11.99
C ILE A 257 -4.26 4.19 -11.24
N GLY A 258 -4.44 4.82 -10.09
CA GLY A 258 -5.70 4.78 -9.37
C GLY A 258 -5.81 5.87 -8.31
N VAL A 259 -6.98 6.49 -8.21
CA VAL A 259 -7.35 7.51 -7.23
C VAL A 259 -8.77 7.28 -6.74
N GLY A 260 -9.20 8.06 -5.75
CA GLY A 260 -10.55 7.96 -5.23
C GLY A 260 -10.83 9.02 -4.16
N LYS A 261 -11.04 8.56 -2.93
CA LYS A 261 -11.65 9.32 -1.82
C LYS A 261 -10.98 10.65 -1.45
N TRP A 262 -9.74 10.91 -1.91
CA TRP A 262 -9.09 12.21 -1.75
C TRP A 262 -9.85 13.37 -2.40
N PHE A 263 -10.57 13.13 -3.51
CA PHE A 263 -11.39 14.15 -4.19
C PHE A 263 -12.60 14.60 -3.38
N LEU A 264 -12.99 13.86 -2.34
CA LEU A 264 -14.09 14.21 -1.43
C LEU A 264 -13.67 15.20 -0.34
N LYS A 265 -12.37 15.49 -0.22
CA LYS A 265 -11.87 16.48 0.74
C LYS A 265 -12.20 17.90 0.26
N THR A 266 -12.37 18.81 1.21
CA THR A 266 -12.48 20.23 0.92
C THR A 266 -11.29 20.73 0.10
N ALA A 267 -11.57 21.35 -1.05
CA ALA A 267 -10.55 21.83 -1.97
C ALA A 267 -10.99 23.10 -2.71
N ILE A 268 -10.03 23.98 -2.98
CA ILE A 268 -10.19 25.15 -3.84
C ILE A 268 -9.62 24.80 -5.22
N TYR A 269 -10.39 25.08 -6.26
CA TYR A 269 -10.06 24.71 -7.62
C TYR A 269 -9.46 25.87 -8.40
N HIS A 270 -8.39 25.57 -9.11
CA HIS A 270 -7.65 26.50 -9.94
C HIS A 270 -7.63 26.02 -11.39
N GLU A 271 -7.91 26.93 -12.31
CA GLU A 271 -7.74 26.75 -13.75
C GLU A 271 -7.05 27.99 -14.31
N ASN A 272 -6.04 27.80 -15.17
CA ASN A 272 -5.22 28.88 -15.72
C ASN A 272 -4.62 29.80 -14.64
N ASN A 273 -4.27 29.23 -13.48
CA ASN A 273 -3.80 29.95 -12.27
C ASN A 273 -4.83 30.92 -11.65
N THR A 274 -6.12 30.73 -11.92
CA THR A 274 -7.21 31.51 -11.32
C THR A 274 -8.18 30.60 -10.58
N VAL A 275 -8.72 31.07 -9.47
CA VAL A 275 -9.71 30.30 -8.70
C VAL A 275 -11.01 30.21 -9.52
N SER A 276 -11.40 28.98 -9.90
CA SER A 276 -12.62 28.73 -10.67
C SER A 276 -13.79 28.29 -9.78
N GLY A 277 -13.52 27.75 -8.60
CA GLY A 277 -14.53 27.36 -7.63
C GLY A 277 -13.94 26.51 -6.51
N CYS A 278 -14.77 25.66 -5.92
CA CYS A 278 -14.37 24.81 -4.81
C CYS A 278 -15.28 23.60 -4.62
N HIS A 279 -14.88 22.73 -3.71
CA HIS A 279 -15.74 21.74 -3.09
C HIS A 279 -15.73 21.89 -1.57
N SER A 280 -16.93 22.00 -0.99
CA SER A 280 -17.16 22.04 0.46
C SER A 280 -16.30 23.09 1.17
N CYS A 281 -16.32 24.33 0.70
CA CYS A 281 -15.62 25.47 1.32
C CYS A 281 -16.58 26.39 2.08
N PRO A 282 -16.98 26.03 3.32
CA PRO A 282 -17.89 26.85 4.11
C PRO A 282 -17.28 28.22 4.42
N GLY A 283 -18.10 29.26 4.34
CA GLY A 283 -17.69 30.63 4.70
C GLY A 283 -16.80 31.33 3.67
N LYS A 284 -16.50 30.70 2.52
CA LYS A 284 -15.81 31.36 1.40
C LYS A 284 -16.84 31.78 0.33
N ASN A 285 -16.65 32.95 -0.26
CA ASN A 285 -17.44 33.41 -1.40
C ASN A 285 -16.88 32.82 -2.71
N LEU A 286 -16.97 31.49 -2.85
CA LEU A 286 -16.52 30.72 -4.01
C LEU A 286 -17.69 29.89 -4.55
N THR A 287 -17.71 29.67 -5.86
CA THR A 287 -18.71 28.79 -6.50
C THR A 287 -18.48 27.34 -6.07
N GLU A 288 -19.50 26.67 -5.55
CA GLU A 288 -19.48 25.23 -5.30
C GLU A 288 -19.62 24.49 -6.64
N LEU A 289 -18.56 23.81 -7.04
CA LEU A 289 -18.51 23.01 -8.27
C LEU A 289 -18.66 21.50 -7.97
N GLY A 290 -18.51 21.09 -6.71
CA GLY A 290 -18.57 19.69 -6.29
C GLY A 290 -17.29 18.91 -6.59
N PHE A 291 -17.17 17.71 -6.00
CA PHE A 291 -16.05 16.82 -6.28
C PHE A 291 -16.13 16.19 -7.68
N GLU A 292 -17.34 16.00 -8.23
CA GLU A 292 -17.54 15.38 -9.55
C GLU A 292 -16.84 16.17 -10.65
N TYR A 293 -16.87 17.51 -10.56
CA TYR A 293 -16.23 18.40 -11.51
C TYR A 293 -14.72 18.24 -11.50
N SER A 294 -14.09 18.26 -10.33
CA SER A 294 -12.64 18.10 -10.21
C SER A 294 -12.19 16.68 -10.54
N TYR A 295 -12.96 15.67 -10.15
CA TYR A 295 -12.66 14.26 -10.42
C TYR A 295 -12.64 13.98 -11.91
N ARG A 296 -13.69 14.40 -12.63
CA ARG A 296 -13.77 14.26 -14.08
C ARG A 296 -12.68 15.05 -14.80
N SER A 297 -12.38 16.26 -14.34
CA SER A 297 -11.32 17.10 -14.93
C SER A 297 -9.94 16.47 -14.77
N ALA A 298 -9.63 15.94 -13.59
CA ALA A 298 -8.37 15.24 -13.33
C ALA A 298 -8.20 14.01 -14.24
N LEU A 299 -9.23 13.16 -14.34
CA LEU A 299 -9.17 11.97 -15.21
C LEU A 299 -8.99 12.34 -16.69
N ARG A 300 -9.63 13.42 -17.16
CA ARG A 300 -9.42 13.93 -18.52
C ARG A 300 -7.97 14.32 -18.77
N VAL A 301 -7.38 15.11 -17.87
CA VAL A 301 -5.98 15.54 -18.01
C VAL A 301 -5.04 14.34 -18.00
N VAL A 302 -5.26 13.39 -17.10
CA VAL A 302 -4.45 12.16 -16.97
C VAL A 302 -4.55 11.30 -18.21
N PHE A 303 -5.77 10.98 -18.67
CA PHE A 303 -5.93 10.15 -19.86
C PHE A 303 -5.42 10.84 -21.11
N ASN A 304 -5.63 12.15 -21.25
CA ASN A 304 -5.08 12.92 -22.37
C ASN A 304 -3.55 12.86 -22.42
N PHE A 305 -2.88 12.95 -21.26
CA PHE A 305 -1.43 12.77 -21.19
C PHE A 305 -1.00 11.36 -21.63
N ILE A 306 -1.69 10.32 -21.16
CA ILE A 306 -1.33 8.93 -21.47
C ILE A 306 -1.51 8.64 -22.97
N THR A 307 -2.63 9.08 -23.56
CA THR A 307 -2.92 8.78 -24.96
C THR A 307 -2.00 9.53 -25.93
N HIS A 308 -1.56 10.73 -25.57
CA HIS A 308 -0.67 11.57 -26.39
C HIS A 308 0.82 11.49 -26.01
N SER A 309 1.19 10.66 -25.03
CA SER A 309 2.60 10.47 -24.67
C SER A 309 3.35 9.77 -25.81
N ASP A 310 4.57 10.25 -26.09
CA ASP A 310 5.48 9.58 -27.03
C ASP A 310 5.92 8.20 -26.52
N HIS A 311 5.98 8.04 -25.19
CA HIS A 311 6.30 6.77 -24.56
C HIS A 311 5.05 5.92 -24.36
N LYS A 312 5.01 4.72 -24.92
CA LYS A 312 3.84 3.83 -24.87
C LYS A 312 3.99 2.77 -23.77
N ALA A 313 3.83 3.19 -22.52
CA ALA A 313 3.77 2.28 -21.38
C ALA A 313 2.47 1.45 -21.39
N SER A 314 2.49 0.26 -20.79
CA SER A 314 1.29 -0.53 -20.53
C SER A 314 0.59 -0.03 -19.26
N VAL A 315 -0.52 0.67 -19.42
CA VAL A 315 -1.25 1.33 -18.34
C VAL A 315 -2.45 0.50 -17.89
N PHE A 316 -2.55 0.26 -16.59
CA PHE A 316 -3.75 -0.25 -15.93
C PHE A 316 -4.42 0.88 -15.16
N PHE A 317 -5.67 1.16 -15.45
CA PHE A 317 -6.48 2.09 -14.68
C PHE A 317 -7.34 1.33 -13.67
N ARG A 318 -7.02 1.47 -12.38
CA ARG A 318 -7.77 0.86 -11.27
C ARG A 318 -8.95 1.75 -10.91
N THR A 319 -10.15 1.19 -10.93
CA THR A 319 -11.37 1.90 -10.49
C THR A 319 -11.36 2.19 -8.99
N THR A 320 -12.26 3.09 -8.56
CA THR A 320 -12.47 3.44 -7.15
C THR A 320 -12.76 2.19 -6.33
N THR A 321 -12.34 2.21 -5.06
CA THR A 321 -12.66 1.17 -4.08
C THR A 321 -13.61 1.75 -3.03
N PRO A 322 -14.70 1.06 -2.68
CA PRO A 322 -15.60 1.52 -1.64
C PRO A 322 -14.94 1.42 -0.27
N ASP A 323 -15.34 2.32 0.62
CA ASP A 323 -15.18 2.14 2.07
C ASP A 323 -16.41 1.43 2.63
N HIS A 324 -16.24 0.82 3.81
CA HIS A 324 -17.32 0.09 4.49
C HIS A 324 -17.64 0.66 5.87
N PHE A 325 -17.57 1.98 6.02
CA PHE A 325 -18.02 2.62 7.25
C PHE A 325 -19.53 2.44 7.42
N GLU A 326 -19.91 1.93 8.59
CA GLU A 326 -21.29 1.82 9.07
C GLU A 326 -21.52 2.69 10.30
N ASN A 327 -22.76 3.16 10.47
CA ASN A 327 -23.20 3.94 11.63
C ASN A 327 -22.36 5.21 11.88
N GLY A 328 -21.81 5.79 10.82
CA GLY A 328 -20.94 6.95 10.86
C GLY A 328 -19.90 6.88 9.74
N GLU A 329 -19.02 7.87 9.73
CA GLU A 329 -17.89 8.00 8.80
C GLU A 329 -16.56 7.90 9.57
N TRP A 330 -15.45 7.96 8.84
CA TRP A 330 -14.10 7.90 9.43
C TRP A 330 -13.85 8.92 10.55
N PHE A 331 -14.53 10.08 10.51
CA PHE A 331 -14.40 11.17 11.47
C PHE A 331 -15.53 11.22 12.52
N SER A 332 -16.61 10.45 12.34
CA SER A 332 -17.81 10.51 13.19
C SER A 332 -18.12 9.21 13.93
N GLY A 333 -17.13 8.30 14.01
CA GLY A 333 -17.23 7.06 14.79
C GLY A 333 -17.75 5.85 14.02
N GLY A 334 -17.71 5.90 12.68
CA GLY A 334 -18.06 4.75 11.84
C GLY A 334 -17.16 3.53 12.10
N HIS A 335 -17.68 2.34 11.80
CA HIS A 335 -16.98 1.06 12.00
C HIS A 335 -17.29 0.05 10.89
N CYS A 336 -16.47 -1.00 10.81
CA CYS A 336 -16.54 -2.10 9.84
C CYS A 336 -16.16 -3.41 10.53
N ASN A 337 -17.03 -3.93 11.38
CA ASN A 337 -16.77 -5.10 12.22
C ASN A 337 -17.31 -6.41 11.64
N ARG A 338 -17.67 -6.43 10.35
CA ARG A 338 -18.06 -7.67 9.65
C ARG A 338 -16.86 -8.60 9.55
N SER A 339 -17.14 -9.90 9.59
CA SER A 339 -16.13 -10.98 9.53
C SER A 339 -16.35 -11.93 8.36
N LEU A 340 -17.39 -11.69 7.56
CA LEU A 340 -17.73 -12.44 6.36
C LEU A 340 -17.96 -11.46 5.20
N PRO A 341 -17.60 -11.86 3.97
CA PRO A 341 -17.93 -11.08 2.79
C PRO A 341 -19.45 -11.06 2.58
N PHE A 342 -19.91 -10.05 1.85
CA PHE A 342 -21.25 -10.04 1.28
C PHE A 342 -21.32 -10.99 0.09
N LYS A 343 -22.51 -11.53 -0.15
CA LYS A 343 -22.87 -12.12 -1.45
C LYS A 343 -23.36 -11.04 -2.40
N GLU A 344 -23.31 -11.34 -3.69
CA GLU A 344 -23.91 -10.48 -4.71
C GLU A 344 -25.38 -10.19 -4.37
N GLY A 345 -25.76 -8.91 -4.41
CA GLY A 345 -27.12 -8.44 -4.08
C GLY A 345 -27.40 -8.22 -2.57
N GLU A 346 -26.46 -8.50 -1.67
CA GLU A 346 -26.63 -8.20 -0.23
C GLU A 346 -26.22 -6.76 0.14
N VAL A 347 -25.54 -6.05 -0.75
CA VAL A 347 -25.05 -4.69 -0.55
C VAL A 347 -25.04 -3.92 -1.86
N ASP A 348 -25.37 -2.64 -1.80
CA ASP A 348 -25.29 -1.71 -2.92
C ASP A 348 -24.11 -0.74 -2.73
N LEU A 349 -23.54 -0.26 -3.84
CA LEU A 349 -22.58 0.84 -3.79
C LEU A 349 -23.24 2.10 -3.20
N LYS A 350 -22.51 2.80 -2.32
CA LYS A 350 -22.90 4.13 -1.87
C LYS A 350 -23.01 5.08 -3.07
N ASP A 351 -23.90 6.07 -3.00
CA ASP A 351 -24.12 7.03 -4.10
C ASP A 351 -22.83 7.68 -4.60
N VAL A 352 -21.95 8.08 -3.68
CA VAL A 352 -20.64 8.67 -4.02
C VAL A 352 -19.77 7.70 -4.80
N ASP A 353 -19.71 6.43 -4.40
CA ASP A 353 -18.91 5.41 -5.10
C ASP A 353 -19.47 5.08 -6.47
N ASN A 354 -20.81 5.04 -6.61
CA ASN A 354 -21.48 4.92 -7.91
C ASN A 354 -21.11 6.07 -8.85
N VAL A 355 -21.18 7.31 -8.37
CA VAL A 355 -20.83 8.51 -9.15
C VAL A 355 -19.37 8.47 -9.58
N MET A 356 -18.45 8.16 -8.66
CA MET A 356 -17.02 8.08 -8.98
C MET A 356 -16.72 7.00 -10.02
N ARG A 357 -17.24 5.78 -9.83
CA ARG A 357 -17.06 4.69 -10.79
C ARG A 357 -17.65 5.02 -12.16
N ASN A 358 -18.80 5.67 -12.21
CA ASN A 358 -19.41 6.06 -13.49
C ASN A 358 -18.54 7.09 -14.23
N ILE A 359 -18.02 8.12 -13.53
CA ILE A 359 -17.08 9.08 -14.11
C ILE A 359 -15.83 8.38 -14.65
N GLU A 360 -15.26 7.46 -13.86
CA GLU A 360 -14.10 6.66 -14.24
C GLU A 360 -14.30 5.87 -15.53
N LEU A 361 -15.39 5.10 -15.61
CA LEU A 361 -15.70 4.27 -16.76
C LEU A 361 -15.98 5.13 -18.01
N GLU A 362 -16.70 6.24 -17.85
CA GLU A 362 -16.99 7.16 -18.95
C GLU A 362 -15.72 7.81 -19.53
N GLU A 363 -14.83 8.34 -18.68
CA GLU A 363 -13.60 8.98 -19.15
C GLU A 363 -12.57 7.96 -19.65
N PHE A 364 -12.51 6.77 -19.04
CA PHE A 364 -11.72 5.64 -19.54
C PHE A 364 -12.18 5.21 -20.93
N GLU A 365 -13.49 5.03 -21.15
CA GLU A 365 -14.03 4.59 -22.44
C GLU A 365 -13.77 5.65 -23.54
N LYS A 366 -13.88 6.95 -23.21
CA LYS A 366 -13.52 8.03 -24.13
C LYS A 366 -12.05 7.96 -24.52
N ALA A 367 -11.16 7.75 -23.54
CA ALA A 367 -9.72 7.63 -23.78
C ALA A 367 -9.37 6.41 -24.63
N ALA A 368 -9.94 5.25 -24.30
CA ALA A 368 -9.70 3.99 -25.01
C ALA A 368 -10.24 4.00 -26.45
N LYS A 369 -11.34 4.70 -26.72
CA LYS A 369 -11.86 4.87 -28.10
C LYS A 369 -11.10 5.92 -28.91
N GLY A 370 -10.62 6.96 -28.25
CA GLY A 370 -9.90 8.07 -28.87
C GLY A 370 -8.40 7.83 -29.05
N SER A 371 -7.85 6.76 -28.48
CA SER A 371 -6.43 6.46 -28.57
C SER A 371 -6.03 5.92 -29.94
N GLU A 372 -4.90 6.40 -30.45
CA GLU A 372 -4.25 5.86 -31.66
C GLU A 372 -3.84 4.39 -31.47
N GLU A 373 -3.67 3.67 -32.59
CA GLU A 373 -3.10 2.31 -32.58
C GLU A 373 -1.74 2.32 -31.86
N GLY A 374 -1.69 1.77 -30.65
CA GLY A 374 -0.46 1.67 -29.85
C GLY A 374 -0.57 2.08 -28.38
N VAL A 375 -1.66 2.72 -27.95
CA VAL A 375 -1.87 2.98 -26.51
C VAL A 375 -2.38 1.70 -25.83
N ASN A 376 -1.58 1.14 -24.94
CA ASN A 376 -1.95 -0.04 -24.17
C ASN A 376 -2.60 0.37 -22.84
N LEU A 377 -3.88 0.77 -22.90
CA LEU A 377 -4.68 1.18 -21.75
C LEU A 377 -5.69 0.07 -21.39
N LYS A 378 -5.58 -0.46 -20.18
CA LYS A 378 -6.38 -1.57 -19.66
C LYS A 378 -7.18 -1.14 -18.44
N LEU A 379 -8.45 -1.54 -18.38
CA LEU A 379 -9.26 -1.35 -17.18
C LEU A 379 -8.91 -2.44 -16.16
N LEU A 380 -8.73 -2.04 -14.90
CA LEU A 380 -8.64 -2.92 -13.75
C LEU A 380 -9.83 -2.60 -12.84
N ASP A 381 -10.99 -3.17 -13.15
CA ASP A 381 -12.21 -2.86 -12.40
C ASP A 381 -12.26 -3.64 -11.09
N THR A 382 -11.89 -2.98 -10.00
CA THR A 382 -11.83 -3.58 -8.67
C THR A 382 -13.03 -3.21 -7.79
N THR A 383 -13.95 -2.35 -8.24
CA THR A 383 -14.97 -1.77 -7.36
C THR A 383 -15.92 -2.82 -6.80
N HIS A 384 -16.54 -3.64 -7.67
CA HIS A 384 -17.56 -4.60 -7.26
C HIS A 384 -17.01 -5.74 -6.42
N LEU A 385 -15.90 -6.35 -6.83
CA LEU A 385 -15.28 -7.40 -6.02
C LEU A 385 -14.79 -6.87 -4.67
N SER A 386 -14.44 -5.59 -4.55
CA SER A 386 -14.04 -4.98 -3.28
C SER A 386 -15.23 -4.59 -2.40
N LEU A 387 -16.37 -4.20 -2.99
CA LEU A 387 -17.64 -3.96 -2.28
C LEU A 387 -18.09 -5.18 -1.46
N LEU A 388 -17.85 -6.37 -1.99
CA LEU A 388 -18.24 -7.59 -1.30
C LEU A 388 -17.35 -7.92 -0.09
N ARG A 389 -16.29 -7.15 0.17
CA ARG A 389 -15.21 -7.50 1.11
C ARG A 389 -15.14 -6.62 2.35
N SER A 390 -16.28 -6.19 2.87
CA SER A 390 -16.34 -5.45 4.13
C SER A 390 -15.59 -6.10 5.31
N ASP A 391 -15.36 -7.42 5.26
CA ASP A 391 -14.58 -8.20 6.22
C ASP A 391 -13.06 -7.95 6.17
N GLY A 392 -12.53 -7.42 5.08
CA GLY A 392 -11.08 -7.33 4.85
C GLY A 392 -10.39 -6.06 5.35
N HIS A 393 -11.11 -5.15 5.98
CA HIS A 393 -10.56 -3.88 6.48
C HIS A 393 -9.85 -4.04 7.83
N PRO A 394 -8.83 -3.21 8.14
CA PRO A 394 -8.19 -3.22 9.46
C PRO A 394 -9.15 -2.90 10.61
N GLY A 395 -10.13 -2.03 10.38
CA GLY A 395 -11.02 -1.52 11.42
C GLY A 395 -10.20 -0.96 12.58
N PRO A 396 -10.42 -1.39 13.82
CA PRO A 396 -9.67 -0.92 14.98
C PRO A 396 -8.21 -1.43 14.97
N TYR A 397 -7.94 -2.53 14.28
CA TYR A 397 -6.62 -3.16 14.18
C TYR A 397 -5.70 -2.48 13.17
N ARG A 398 -5.98 -1.23 12.81
CA ARG A 398 -4.98 -0.30 12.26
C ARG A 398 -3.93 0.09 13.30
N GLN A 399 -4.28 0.02 14.59
CA GLN A 399 -3.38 0.28 15.71
C GLN A 399 -2.94 -1.03 16.35
N PHE A 400 -1.75 -1.07 16.94
CA PHE A 400 -1.26 -2.25 17.63
C PHE A 400 -2.03 -2.49 18.93
N GLN A 401 -2.71 -3.65 19.02
CA GLN A 401 -3.41 -4.13 20.22
C GLN A 401 -4.37 -3.07 20.81
N PRO A 402 -5.34 -2.57 20.03
CA PRO A 402 -6.14 -1.39 20.36
C PRO A 402 -6.96 -1.54 21.64
N PHE A 403 -7.26 -2.78 22.04
CA PHE A 403 -8.10 -3.12 23.18
C PHE A 403 -7.35 -3.78 24.35
N ALA A 404 -6.01 -3.80 24.33
CA ALA A 404 -5.23 -4.47 25.37
C ALA A 404 -5.30 -3.77 26.73
N LYS A 405 -5.47 -2.45 26.76
CA LYS A 405 -5.61 -1.66 28.01
C LYS A 405 -7.05 -1.59 28.49
N ASP A 406 -7.99 -1.41 27.57
CA ASP A 406 -9.42 -1.34 27.84
C ASP A 406 -10.18 -1.99 26.69
N LYS A 407 -10.98 -3.01 27.02
CA LYS A 407 -11.79 -3.76 26.05
C LYS A 407 -12.92 -2.93 25.44
N ASN A 408 -13.31 -1.83 26.09
CA ASN A 408 -14.38 -0.94 25.66
C ASN A 408 -13.86 0.40 25.10
N ALA A 409 -12.55 0.51 24.85
CA ALA A 409 -11.96 1.73 24.33
C ALA A 409 -12.60 2.16 23.00
N THR A 410 -12.94 3.43 22.87
CA THR A 410 -13.27 4.02 21.57
C THR A 410 -11.98 4.28 20.80
N VAL A 411 -11.83 3.62 19.66
CA VAL A 411 -10.64 3.73 18.81
C VAL A 411 -11.04 4.10 17.39
N GLN A 412 -10.11 4.71 16.65
CA GLN A 412 -10.33 5.04 15.24
C GLN A 412 -10.35 3.76 14.40
N ASN A 413 -11.40 3.59 13.60
CA ASN A 413 -11.49 2.49 12.64
C ASN A 413 -10.95 2.92 11.27
N ASP A 414 -10.21 2.02 10.62
CA ASP A 414 -9.89 2.13 9.21
C ASP A 414 -10.78 1.18 8.40
N CYS A 415 -11.76 1.74 7.70
CA CYS A 415 -12.69 1.00 6.84
C CYS A 415 -12.50 1.35 5.37
N LEU A 416 -11.31 1.86 5.02
CA LEU A 416 -10.93 2.27 3.67
C LEU A 416 -9.78 1.43 3.13
N HIS A 417 -8.72 1.25 3.92
CA HIS A 417 -7.56 0.42 3.54
C HIS A 417 -7.82 -1.06 3.83
N TRP A 418 -6.94 -1.92 3.34
CA TRP A 418 -7.07 -3.37 3.43
C TRP A 418 -6.00 -3.98 4.34
N CYS A 419 -6.40 -4.99 5.12
CA CYS A 419 -5.45 -5.86 5.80
C CYS A 419 -4.54 -6.55 4.78
N LEU A 420 -3.29 -6.79 5.17
CA LEU A 420 -2.35 -7.63 4.45
C LEU A 420 -1.93 -8.83 5.33
N PRO A 421 -1.96 -10.08 4.83
CA PRO A 421 -2.67 -10.52 3.62
C PRO A 421 -4.18 -10.23 3.70
N GLY A 422 -4.86 -10.17 2.55
CA GLY A 422 -6.28 -9.80 2.51
C GLY A 422 -6.87 -9.66 1.10
N PRO A 423 -8.06 -9.05 0.96
CA PRO A 423 -8.79 -9.01 -0.32
C PRO A 423 -8.01 -8.38 -1.46
N ILE A 424 -7.18 -7.38 -1.14
CA ILE A 424 -6.36 -6.64 -2.10
C ILE A 424 -5.33 -7.55 -2.82
N ASP A 425 -4.98 -8.71 -2.24
CA ASP A 425 -4.13 -9.70 -2.88
C ASP A 425 -4.73 -10.27 -4.17
N THR A 426 -6.06 -10.24 -4.32
CA THR A 426 -6.76 -10.65 -5.54
C THR A 426 -6.62 -9.63 -6.66
N TRP A 427 -6.36 -8.35 -6.37
CA TRP A 427 -6.11 -7.38 -7.43
C TRP A 427 -4.85 -7.74 -8.23
N ASN A 428 -3.86 -8.34 -7.57
CA ASN A 428 -2.67 -8.87 -8.23
C ASN A 428 -3.00 -10.07 -9.13
N ASP A 429 -3.95 -10.93 -8.75
CA ASP A 429 -4.43 -12.02 -9.63
C ASP A 429 -5.00 -11.45 -10.94
N LEU A 430 -5.84 -10.41 -10.83
CA LEU A 430 -6.42 -9.71 -11.98
C LEU A 430 -5.34 -9.06 -12.85
N VAL A 431 -4.37 -8.36 -12.24
CA VAL A 431 -3.24 -7.75 -12.95
C VAL A 431 -2.46 -8.82 -13.72
N MET A 432 -2.14 -9.96 -13.09
CA MET A 432 -1.42 -11.04 -13.76
C MET A 432 -2.21 -11.63 -14.93
N GLU A 433 -3.51 -11.79 -14.77
CA GLU A 433 -4.39 -12.29 -15.83
C GLU A 433 -4.44 -11.32 -17.02
N LEU A 434 -4.59 -10.01 -16.76
CA LEU A 434 -4.55 -8.96 -17.78
C LEU A 434 -3.18 -8.82 -18.46
N LEU A 435 -2.10 -9.13 -17.76
CA LEU A 435 -0.74 -9.17 -18.34
C LEU A 435 -0.57 -10.33 -19.30
N VAL A 436 -0.98 -11.53 -18.90
CA VAL A 436 -0.68 -12.78 -19.62
C VAL A 436 -1.69 -13.07 -20.73
N ASN A 437 -2.94 -12.69 -20.54
CA ASN A 437 -4.07 -13.10 -21.37
C ASN A 437 -4.99 -11.91 -21.73
N GLY A 438 -4.50 -10.66 -21.65
CA GLY A 438 -5.30 -9.45 -21.84
C GLY A 438 -6.16 -9.42 -23.12
N ASP A 439 -5.70 -10.02 -24.21
CA ASP A 439 -6.47 -10.07 -25.47
C ASP A 439 -7.73 -10.93 -25.40
N LYS A 440 -7.82 -11.85 -24.42
CA LYS A 440 -8.93 -12.79 -24.22
C LYS A 440 -10.06 -12.25 -23.34
N TYR A 441 -9.85 -11.11 -22.70
CA TYR A 441 -10.79 -10.52 -21.74
C TYR A 441 -11.36 -9.20 -22.27
N ARG A 442 -12.55 -8.85 -21.78
CA ARG A 442 -13.30 -7.67 -22.20
C ARG A 442 -12.89 -6.43 -21.42
#